data_AF-A0A838DHC9-F1
#
_entry.id   AF-A0A838DHC9-F1
#
_cell.length_a   1.000
_cell.length_b   1.000
_cell.length_c   1.000
_cell.angle_alpha   90.00
_cell.angle_beta   90.00
_cell.angle_gamma   90.00
#
_symmetry.space_group_name_H-M   'P 1'
#
loop_
_entity.id
_entity.type
_entity.pdbx_description
1 polymer ?
#
loop_
_entity_poly.entity_id
_entity_poly.type
_entity_poly.pdbx_seq_one_letter_code
_entity_poly.pdbx_strand_id
1 'polypeptide(L)'
;MPSAADVIAPCAGAGNPVRLTAWLQAILALVALLAASCATLERSRESKLVGQWRTTNPRATVDYTFVKDGTFSGRVTADGAIVANFTGKWSLTADEILYEYTSDTAGSIAPGTRDRDKLLTITADHFVIEARDGSRRRYLRVVR
;
A
#
# COMPACT_ATOMS: atom_id res chain seq x y z
N MET A 1 -10.40 -72.41 -46.00
CA MET A 1 -11.28 -71.23 -46.17
C MET A 1 -12.47 -71.46 -45.25
N PRO A 2 -12.87 -70.51 -44.37
CA PRO A 2 -12.62 -69.08 -44.35
C PRO A 2 -11.61 -68.60 -43.29
N SER A 3 -11.27 -67.32 -43.42
CA SER A 3 -10.34 -66.50 -42.64
C SER A 3 -11.05 -65.86 -41.44
N ALA A 4 -10.42 -65.87 -40.27
CA ALA A 4 -10.77 -65.02 -39.14
C ALA A 4 -9.51 -64.21 -38.79
N ALA A 5 -9.45 -62.99 -39.30
CA ALA A 5 -8.41 -62.04 -38.96
C ALA A 5 -8.60 -61.60 -37.50
N ASP A 6 -7.55 -61.79 -36.71
CA ASP A 6 -7.43 -61.28 -35.36
C ASP A 6 -7.67 -59.77 -35.30
N VAL A 7 -8.47 -59.41 -34.30
CA VAL A 7 -8.77 -58.05 -33.89
C VAL A 7 -7.53 -57.49 -33.18
N ILE A 8 -6.90 -56.46 -33.76
CA ILE A 8 -6.05 -55.55 -32.99
C ILE A 8 -6.50 -54.12 -33.29
N ALA A 9 -7.39 -53.62 -32.44
CA ALA A 9 -7.67 -52.19 -32.37
C ALA A 9 -6.44 -51.48 -31.79
N PRO A 10 -5.95 -50.37 -32.39
CA PRO A 10 -4.94 -49.55 -31.74
C PRO A 10 -5.57 -48.89 -30.50
N CYS A 11 -5.01 -49.16 -29.32
CA CYS A 11 -5.28 -48.38 -28.11
C CYS A 11 -4.80 -46.94 -28.35
N ALA A 12 -5.65 -46.11 -28.93
CA ALA A 12 -5.50 -44.67 -28.88
C ALA A 12 -5.75 -44.24 -27.43
N GLY A 13 -4.67 -44.15 -26.64
CA GLY A 13 -4.66 -43.45 -25.38
C GLY A 13 -4.92 -41.96 -25.64
N ALA A 14 -6.19 -41.60 -25.77
CA ALA A 14 -6.64 -40.22 -25.77
C ALA A 14 -6.39 -39.66 -24.37
N GLY A 15 -5.18 -39.12 -24.14
CA GLY A 15 -4.94 -38.21 -23.03
C GLY A 15 -5.94 -37.06 -23.15
N ASN A 16 -6.97 -37.07 -22.29
CA ASN A 16 -8.04 -36.08 -22.30
C ASN A 16 -7.47 -34.66 -22.21
N PRO A 17 -7.49 -33.86 -23.29
CA PRO A 17 -6.97 -32.48 -23.26
C PRO A 17 -7.82 -31.59 -22.35
N VAL A 18 -9.04 -32.03 -22.00
CA VAL A 18 -10.01 -31.33 -21.15
C VAL A 18 -9.54 -31.22 -19.69
N ARG A 19 -8.69 -32.13 -19.20
CA ARG A 19 -8.17 -32.05 -17.83
C ARG A 19 -7.00 -31.06 -17.69
N LEU A 20 -6.21 -30.77 -18.72
CA LEU A 20 -5.10 -29.82 -18.59
C LEU A 20 -5.59 -28.37 -18.61
N THR A 21 -6.64 -28.06 -19.35
CA THR A 21 -7.24 -26.72 -19.44
C THR A 21 -7.97 -26.31 -18.17
N ALA A 22 -8.73 -27.21 -17.53
CA ALA A 22 -9.47 -26.87 -16.30
C ALA A 22 -8.54 -26.49 -15.13
N TRP A 23 -7.39 -27.14 -15.00
CA TRP A 23 -6.41 -26.85 -13.94
C TRP A 23 -5.67 -25.55 -14.20
N LEU A 24 -5.32 -25.27 -15.47
CA LEU A 24 -4.71 -24.00 -15.86
C LEU A 24 -5.68 -22.82 -15.62
N GLN A 25 -6.97 -23.00 -15.95
CA GLN A 25 -8.03 -22.02 -15.69
C GLN A 25 -8.25 -21.80 -14.18
N ALA A 26 -8.23 -22.86 -13.39
CA ALA A 26 -8.33 -22.75 -11.92
C ALA A 26 -7.13 -22.00 -11.32
N ILE A 27 -5.91 -22.27 -11.79
CA ILE A 27 -4.69 -21.56 -11.36
C ILE A 27 -4.77 -20.08 -11.75
N LEU A 28 -5.16 -19.77 -12.98
CA LEU A 28 -5.32 -18.39 -13.45
C LEU A 28 -6.40 -17.65 -12.64
N ALA A 29 -7.54 -18.29 -12.38
CA ALA A 29 -8.60 -17.72 -11.53
C ALA A 29 -8.11 -17.45 -10.10
N LEU A 30 -7.35 -18.38 -9.51
CA LEU A 30 -6.78 -18.22 -8.18
C LEU A 30 -5.76 -17.07 -8.12
N VAL A 31 -4.86 -16.96 -9.10
CA VAL A 31 -3.88 -15.87 -9.18
C VAL A 31 -4.58 -14.52 -9.33
N ALA A 32 -5.61 -14.43 -10.17
CA ALA A 32 -6.41 -13.22 -10.32
C ALA A 32 -7.12 -12.81 -9.02
N LEU A 33 -7.68 -13.78 -8.27
CA LEU A 33 -8.34 -13.55 -6.99
C LEU A 33 -7.37 -13.03 -5.92
N LEU A 34 -6.16 -13.60 -5.87
CA LEU A 34 -5.09 -13.16 -4.97
C LEU A 34 -4.63 -11.74 -5.29
N ALA A 35 -4.41 -11.41 -6.57
CA ALA A 35 -4.02 -10.07 -6.99
C ALA A 35 -5.10 -9.01 -6.66
N ALA A 36 -6.37 -9.34 -6.89
CA ALA A 36 -7.49 -8.45 -6.56
C ALA A 36 -7.60 -8.18 -5.04
N SER A 37 -7.27 -9.18 -4.22
CA SER A 37 -7.27 -9.06 -2.75
C SER A 37 -6.20 -8.08 -2.26
N CYS A 38 -4.99 -8.13 -2.83
CA CYS A 38 -3.92 -7.18 -2.53
C CYS A 38 -4.32 -5.73 -2.85
N ALA A 39 -4.82 -5.48 -4.06
CA ALA A 39 -5.22 -4.13 -4.49
C ALA A 39 -6.35 -3.54 -3.61
N THR A 40 -7.28 -4.39 -3.16
CA THR A 40 -8.38 -3.97 -2.27
C THR A 40 -7.86 -3.57 -0.89
N LEU A 41 -6.88 -4.30 -0.36
CA LEU A 41 -6.29 -4.03 0.95
C LEU A 41 -5.49 -2.72 0.95
N GLU A 42 -4.69 -2.48 -0.10
CA GLU A 42 -3.97 -1.21 -0.26
C GLU A 42 -4.93 -0.02 -0.34
N ARG A 43 -5.98 -0.11 -1.16
CA ARG A 43 -7.00 0.94 -1.26
C ARG A 43 -7.72 1.19 0.07
N SER A 44 -8.00 0.14 0.83
CA SER A 44 -8.56 0.26 2.18
C SER A 44 -7.63 1.00 3.13
N ARG A 45 -6.32 0.69 3.12
CA ARG A 45 -5.34 1.40 3.96
C ARG A 45 -5.14 2.84 3.54
N GLU A 46 -5.05 3.11 2.24
CA GLU A 46 -4.94 4.45 1.68
C GLU A 46 -6.13 5.32 2.13
N SER A 47 -7.36 4.81 1.96
CA SER A 47 -8.56 5.51 2.41
C SER A 47 -8.58 5.78 3.92
N LYS A 48 -8.01 4.89 4.74
CA LYS A 48 -7.88 5.09 6.19
C LYS A 48 -6.83 6.15 6.52
N LEU A 49 -5.80 6.32 5.69
CA LEU A 49 -4.73 7.31 5.92
C LEU A 49 -5.18 8.72 5.55
N VAL A 50 -6.10 8.88 4.60
CA VAL A 50 -6.69 10.18 4.26
C VAL A 50 -7.33 10.85 5.48
N GLY A 51 -6.99 12.12 5.72
CA GLY A 51 -7.49 12.93 6.82
C GLY A 51 -6.42 13.73 7.56
N GLN A 52 -6.82 14.29 8.70
CA GLN A 52 -5.96 15.11 9.56
C GLN A 52 -5.46 14.30 10.75
N TRP A 53 -4.19 14.47 11.06
CA TRP A 53 -3.47 13.68 12.05
C TRP A 53 -2.53 14.56 12.85
N ARG A 54 -2.30 14.20 14.11
CA ARG A 54 -1.44 14.94 15.02
C ARG A 54 -0.54 14.00 15.79
N THR A 55 0.72 14.36 15.89
CA THR A 55 1.63 13.81 16.90
C THR A 55 2.20 14.94 17.74
N THR A 56 2.43 14.68 19.02
CA THR A 56 3.00 15.65 19.95
C THR A 56 4.12 14.97 20.71
N ASN A 57 5.26 15.64 20.76
CA ASN A 57 6.38 15.29 21.63
C ASN A 57 6.77 16.54 22.46
N PRO A 58 7.68 16.40 23.44
CA PRO A 58 8.07 17.54 24.28
C PRO A 58 8.67 18.74 23.55
N ARG A 59 9.15 18.56 22.31
CA ARG A 59 9.79 19.62 21.51
C ARG A 59 8.81 20.30 20.56
N ALA A 60 7.83 19.57 20.03
CA ALA A 60 6.92 20.09 19.02
C ALA A 60 5.63 19.26 18.90
N THR A 61 4.60 19.92 18.38
CA THR A 61 3.43 19.28 17.80
C THR A 61 3.54 19.32 16.28
N VAL A 62 3.24 18.20 15.63
CA VAL A 62 3.20 18.10 14.17
C VAL A 62 1.80 17.68 13.74
N ASP A 63 1.17 18.54 12.94
CA ASP A 63 -0.10 18.27 12.27
C ASP A 63 0.18 17.83 10.83
N TYR A 64 -0.34 16.68 10.41
CA TYR A 64 -0.31 16.20 9.03
C TYR A 64 -1.72 16.18 8.44
N THR A 65 -1.82 16.46 7.15
CA THR A 65 -3.04 16.23 6.36
C THR A 65 -2.69 15.40 5.13
N PHE A 66 -3.31 14.24 4.98
CA PHE A 66 -3.25 13.41 3.77
C PHE A 66 -4.54 13.57 2.97
N VAL A 67 -4.41 13.90 1.68
CA VAL A 67 -5.54 14.12 0.78
C VAL A 67 -5.58 13.00 -0.26
N LYS A 68 -6.80 12.59 -0.66
CA LYS A 68 -7.04 11.48 -1.60
C LYS A 68 -6.41 11.68 -2.99
N ASP A 69 -6.08 12.91 -3.36
CA ASP A 69 -5.40 13.24 -4.62
C ASP A 69 -3.89 12.94 -4.59
N GLY A 70 -3.39 12.33 -3.51
CA GLY A 70 -1.97 12.07 -3.30
C GLY A 70 -1.18 13.29 -2.85
N THR A 71 -1.82 14.36 -2.39
CA THR A 71 -1.14 15.53 -1.80
C THR A 71 -1.13 15.42 -0.28
N PHE A 72 -0.02 15.80 0.36
CA PHE A 72 0.05 15.94 1.82
C PHE A 72 0.57 17.32 2.22
N SER A 73 0.24 17.72 3.44
CA SER A 73 0.83 18.88 4.10
C SER A 73 1.15 18.55 5.55
N GLY A 74 2.14 19.25 6.09
CA GLY A 74 2.46 19.20 7.50
C GLY A 74 2.77 20.57 8.07
N ARG A 75 2.46 20.76 9.34
CA ARG A 75 2.73 21.96 10.13
C ARG A 75 3.39 21.55 11.43
N VAL A 76 4.54 22.16 11.72
CA VAL A 76 5.28 21.97 12.96
C VAL A 76 5.10 23.21 13.83
N THR A 77 4.61 23.00 15.04
CA THR A 77 4.47 24.03 16.06
C THR A 77 5.39 23.70 17.23
N ALA A 78 6.29 24.60 17.58
CA ALA A 78 7.17 24.52 18.74
C ALA A 78 7.04 25.82 19.55
N ASP A 79 7.03 25.71 20.89
CA ASP A 79 6.89 26.85 21.80
C ASP A 79 5.72 27.80 21.47
N GLY A 80 4.61 27.22 21.00
CA GLY A 80 3.40 27.96 20.63
C GLY A 80 3.46 28.69 19.27
N ALA A 81 4.60 28.65 18.57
CA ALA A 81 4.79 29.26 17.26
C ALA A 81 4.91 28.20 16.16
N ILE A 82 4.42 28.52 14.96
CA ILE A 82 4.64 27.68 13.78
C ILE A 82 6.09 27.89 13.34
N VAL A 83 6.88 26.83 13.36
CA VAL A 83 8.31 26.85 13.00
C VAL A 83 8.57 26.28 11.59
N ALA A 84 7.64 25.48 11.07
CA ALA A 84 7.71 24.98 9.69
C ALA A 84 6.32 24.64 9.15
N ASN A 85 6.11 24.85 7.85
CA ASN A 85 5.07 24.21 7.07
C ASN A 85 5.72 23.56 5.85
N PHE A 86 5.29 22.36 5.51
CA PHE A 86 5.77 21.66 4.32
C PHE A 86 4.61 21.02 3.57
N THR A 87 4.81 20.80 2.28
CA THR A 87 3.86 20.14 1.39
C THR A 87 4.58 19.17 0.47
N GLY A 88 3.83 18.21 -0.07
CA GLY A 88 4.38 17.27 -1.02
C GLY A 88 3.34 16.31 -1.59
N LYS A 89 3.85 15.30 -2.28
CA LYS A 89 3.10 14.16 -2.76
C LYS A 89 3.33 12.95 -1.86
N TRP A 90 2.27 12.17 -1.66
CA TRP A 90 2.34 10.91 -0.95
C TRP A 90 1.73 9.79 -1.77
N SER A 91 2.23 8.60 -1.53
CA SER A 91 1.60 7.36 -1.95
C SER A 91 1.80 6.30 -0.88
N LEU A 92 1.05 5.22 -0.98
CA LEU A 92 1.15 4.09 -0.08
C LEU A 92 1.51 2.84 -0.90
N THR A 93 2.52 2.12 -0.45
CA THR A 93 2.80 0.74 -0.89
C THR A 93 2.30 -0.24 0.17
N ALA A 94 2.53 -1.54 -0.01
CA ALA A 94 2.09 -2.58 0.93
C ALA A 94 2.34 -2.23 2.41
N ASP A 95 3.47 -1.63 2.78
CA ASP A 95 3.78 -1.28 4.17
C ASP A 95 4.56 0.04 4.33
N GLU A 96 4.74 0.84 3.28
CA GLU A 96 5.47 2.12 3.38
C GLU A 96 4.60 3.29 2.92
N ILE A 97 4.71 4.41 3.64
CA ILE A 97 4.28 5.70 3.14
C ILE A 97 5.49 6.32 2.42
N LEU A 98 5.30 6.67 1.15
CA LEU A 98 6.32 7.33 0.34
C LEU A 98 5.99 8.81 0.25
N TYR A 99 7.00 9.66 0.43
CA TYR A 99 6.87 11.10 0.38
C TYR A 99 7.78 11.67 -0.70
N GLU A 100 7.29 12.66 -1.44
CA GLU A 100 8.08 13.56 -2.27
C GLU A 100 7.75 15.00 -1.88
N TYR A 101 8.69 15.69 -1.26
CA TYR A 101 8.49 17.05 -0.76
C TYR A 101 8.51 18.06 -1.91
N THR A 102 7.53 18.97 -1.94
CA THR A 102 7.43 20.03 -2.96
C THR A 102 7.75 21.41 -2.42
N SER A 103 7.53 21.64 -1.12
CA SER A 103 7.91 22.90 -0.46
C SER A 103 8.12 22.72 1.04
N ASP A 104 8.96 23.57 1.62
CA ASP A 104 9.14 23.72 3.07
C ASP A 104 9.46 25.19 3.38
N THR A 105 8.70 25.80 4.29
CA THR A 105 8.90 27.20 4.68
C THR A 105 10.16 27.40 5.53
N ALA A 106 10.64 26.36 6.22
CA ALA A 106 11.86 26.43 7.02
C ALA A 106 13.13 26.26 6.17
N GLY A 107 13.01 25.85 4.90
CA GLY A 107 14.14 25.58 4.02
C GLY A 107 15.01 24.39 4.43
N SER A 108 14.54 23.58 5.39
CA SER A 108 15.23 22.41 5.91
C SER A 108 15.12 21.21 4.98
N ILE A 109 14.07 21.19 4.14
CA ILE A 109 13.80 20.12 3.17
C ILE A 109 13.78 20.71 1.77
N ALA A 110 14.73 20.30 0.93
CA ALA A 110 14.77 20.74 -0.46
C ALA A 110 13.60 20.13 -1.27
N PRO A 111 12.98 20.88 -2.20
CA PRO A 111 12.02 20.33 -3.14
C PRO A 111 12.60 19.14 -3.93
N GLY A 112 11.80 18.10 -4.16
CA GLY A 112 12.21 16.84 -4.76
C GLY A 112 12.86 15.84 -3.79
N THR A 113 13.07 16.22 -2.52
CA THR A 113 13.52 15.27 -1.49
C THR A 113 12.50 14.16 -1.35
N ARG A 114 12.99 12.91 -1.32
CA ARG A 114 12.16 11.73 -1.11
C ARG A 114 12.42 11.11 0.25
N ASP A 115 11.34 10.72 0.91
CA ASP A 115 11.42 9.99 2.17
C ASP A 115 10.44 8.81 2.20
N ARG A 116 10.69 7.90 3.13
CA ARG A 116 9.84 6.74 3.35
C ARG A 116 9.76 6.41 4.84
N ASP A 117 8.56 6.07 5.25
CA ASP A 117 8.27 5.59 6.60
C ASP A 117 7.52 4.27 6.50
N LYS A 118 7.88 3.29 7.34
CA LYS A 118 7.12 2.04 7.44
C LYS A 118 5.82 2.29 8.19
N LEU A 119 4.69 2.00 7.57
CA LEU A 119 3.37 2.02 8.20
C LEU A 119 3.11 0.74 8.97
N LEU A 120 3.39 0.77 10.27
CA LEU A 120 3.26 -0.37 11.18
C LEU A 120 1.79 -0.70 11.49
N THR A 121 0.95 0.31 11.66
CA THR A 121 -0.47 0.13 12.02
C THR A 121 -1.30 1.31 11.54
N ILE A 122 -2.53 1.06 11.09
CA ILE A 122 -3.50 2.09 10.79
C ILE A 122 -4.92 1.67 11.17
N THR A 123 -5.61 2.58 11.84
CA THR A 123 -7.00 2.45 12.32
C THR A 123 -7.78 3.72 11.97
N ALA A 124 -9.04 3.80 12.40
CA ALA A 124 -9.84 5.02 12.20
C ALA A 124 -9.31 6.18 13.07
N ASP A 125 -8.75 5.91 14.24
CA ASP A 125 -8.39 6.89 15.27
C ASP A 125 -6.89 7.18 15.33
N HIS A 126 -6.03 6.27 14.86
CA HIS A 126 -4.59 6.48 14.87
C HIS A 126 -3.84 5.70 13.79
N PHE A 127 -2.61 6.12 13.52
CA PHE A 127 -1.62 5.31 12.83
C PHE A 127 -0.26 5.38 13.53
N VAL A 128 0.58 4.39 13.26
CA VAL A 128 1.95 4.31 13.78
C VAL A 128 2.91 4.05 12.63
N ILE A 129 3.97 4.85 12.57
CA ILE A 129 5.07 4.65 11.63
C ILE A 129 6.38 4.32 12.35
N GLU A 130 7.31 3.70 11.62
CA GLU A 130 8.73 3.65 11.92
C GLU A 130 9.46 4.49 10.86
N ALA A 131 10.11 5.55 11.30
CA ALA A 131 10.84 6.46 10.41
C ALA A 131 12.23 5.91 10.06
N ARG A 132 12.90 6.55 9.09
CA ARG A 132 14.25 6.15 8.65
C ARG A 132 15.28 6.06 9.78
N ASP A 133 15.14 6.89 10.82
CA ASP A 133 15.99 6.91 12.01
C ASP A 133 15.67 5.76 13.00
N GLY A 134 14.74 4.87 12.67
CA GLY A 134 14.25 3.79 13.52
C GLY A 134 13.28 4.25 14.61
N SER A 135 12.99 5.55 14.71
CA SER A 135 12.05 6.06 15.70
C SER A 135 10.62 5.67 15.34
N ARG A 136 9.85 5.31 16.37
CA ARG A 136 8.41 5.04 16.22
C ARG A 136 7.60 6.26 16.58
N ARG A 137 6.66 6.62 15.72
CA ARG A 137 5.85 7.83 15.88
C ARG A 137 4.38 7.45 15.75
N ARG A 138 3.60 7.80 16.78
CA ARG A 138 2.14 7.59 16.80
C ARG A 138 1.45 8.90 16.46
N TYR A 139 0.49 8.83 15.55
CA TYR A 139 -0.32 9.96 15.11
C TYR A 139 -1.78 9.67 15.43
N LEU A 140 -2.44 10.62 16.07
CA LEU A 140 -3.85 10.57 16.45
C LEU A 140 -4.68 11.35 15.44
N ARG A 141 -5.86 10.85 15.10
CA ARG A 141 -6.78 11.55 14.20
C ARG A 141 -7.27 12.82 14.88
N VAL A 142 -7.22 13.93 14.15
CA VAL A 142 -7.83 15.18 14.59
C VAL A 142 -9.31 15.12 14.24
N VAL A 143 -10.16 14.97 15.26
CA VAL A 143 -11.61 15.07 15.12
C VAL A 143 -11.98 16.55 15.26
N ARG A 144 -12.76 17.08 14.31
CA ARG A 144 -13.39 18.39 14.43
C ARG A 144 -14.81 18.23 14.92
#